data_AF-A0A1V3RPU0-F1
#
_entry.id   AF-A0A1V3RPU0-F1
#
_cell.length_a   1.000
_cell.length_b   1.000
_cell.length_c   1.000
_cell.angle_alpha   90.00
_cell.angle_beta   90.00
_cell.angle_gamma   90.00
#
_symmetry.space_group_name_H-M   'P 1'
#
loop_
_entity.id
_entity.type
_entity.pdbx_description
1 polymer ?
#
loop_
_entity_poly.entity_id
_entity_poly.type
_entity_poly.pdbx_seq_one_letter_code
_entity_poly.pdbx_strand_id
1 'polypeptide(L)'
;MLKIAEIIQTVRGIIEARIGIVKQEIQDEFVGILSRLILLVAIGSMLLLVFLFLSLSLAFFLSQVTKSPYLGFLIVALMYFLVVLVMVLSRDSLRLQQRVEDLLKDFIFKIKSNREEEEDEQ
;
A
#
# COMPACT_ATOMS: atom_id res chain seq x y z
N MET A 1 46.32 -37.48 -16.23
CA MET A 1 45.86 -36.16 -16.72
C MET A 1 44.35 -36.09 -17.04
N LEU A 2 43.63 -37.21 -17.22
CA LEU A 2 42.19 -37.20 -17.58
C LEU A 2 41.21 -36.85 -16.43
N LYS A 3 41.53 -37.17 -15.17
CA LYS A 3 40.62 -36.94 -14.02
C LYS A 3 40.37 -35.46 -13.69
N ILE A 4 41.34 -34.58 -13.98
CA ILE A 4 41.21 -33.15 -13.67
C ILE A 4 40.20 -32.49 -14.63
N ALA A 5 40.19 -32.90 -15.90
CA ALA A 5 39.23 -32.40 -16.87
C ALA A 5 37.78 -32.77 -16.49
N GLU A 6 37.56 -33.99 -16.00
CA GLU A 6 36.26 -34.50 -15.58
C GLU A 6 35.71 -33.78 -14.33
N ILE A 7 36.60 -33.50 -13.36
CA ILE A 7 36.28 -32.69 -12.17
C ILE A 7 35.94 -31.26 -12.58
N ILE A 8 36.73 -30.64 -13.47
CA ILE A 8 36.46 -29.29 -13.97
C ILE A 8 35.11 -29.23 -14.67
N GLN A 9 34.76 -30.24 -15.46
CA GLN A 9 33.48 -30.30 -16.17
C GLN A 9 32.29 -30.44 -15.22
N THR A 10 32.43 -31.23 -14.15
CA THR A 10 31.40 -31.39 -13.13
C THR A 10 31.23 -30.10 -12.31
N VAL A 11 32.33 -29.45 -11.93
CA VAL A 11 32.31 -28.14 -11.24
C VAL A 11 31.67 -27.07 -12.13
N ARG A 12 31.97 -27.07 -13.44
CA ARG A 12 31.34 -26.15 -14.40
C ARG A 12 29.83 -26.36 -14.44
N GLY A 13 29.38 -27.61 -14.52
CA GLY A 13 27.94 -27.94 -14.50
C GLY A 13 27.25 -27.49 -13.22
N ILE A 14 27.90 -27.61 -12.06
CA ILE A 14 27.35 -27.13 -10.77
C ILE A 14 27.26 -25.60 -10.73
N ILE A 15 28.28 -24.90 -11.22
CA ILE A 15 28.28 -23.44 -11.29
C ILE A 15 27.20 -22.94 -12.27
N GLU A 16 27.10 -23.56 -13.43
CA GLU A 16 26.11 -23.22 -14.45
C GLU A 16 24.68 -23.49 -13.97
N ALA A 17 24.46 -24.61 -13.26
CA ALA A 17 23.19 -24.90 -12.59
C ALA A 17 22.86 -23.88 -11.49
N ARG A 18 23.82 -23.51 -10.62
CA ARG A 18 23.62 -22.49 -9.59
C ARG A 18 23.28 -21.12 -10.17
N ILE A 19 23.97 -20.71 -11.23
CA ILE A 19 23.68 -19.45 -11.94
C ILE A 19 22.30 -19.51 -12.59
N GLY A 20 21.94 -20.66 -13.17
CA GLY A 20 20.61 -20.91 -13.72
C GLY A 20 19.51 -20.74 -12.68
N ILE A 21 19.65 -21.38 -11.52
CA ILE A 21 18.69 -21.30 -10.41
C ILE A 21 18.55 -19.85 -9.92
N VAL A 22 19.66 -19.16 -9.67
CA VAL A 22 19.64 -17.76 -9.20
C VAL A 22 18.99 -16.83 -10.22
N LYS A 23 19.29 -16.99 -11.52
CA LYS A 23 18.65 -16.19 -12.57
C LYS A 23 17.13 -16.40 -12.60
N GLN A 24 16.70 -17.64 -12.39
CA GLN A 24 15.29 -18.01 -12.41
C GLN A 24 14.56 -17.53 -11.16
N GLU A 25 15.13 -17.69 -9.97
CA GLU A 25 14.61 -17.14 -8.71
C GLU A 25 14.44 -15.62 -8.78
N ILE A 26 15.45 -14.90 -9.30
CA ILE A 26 15.35 -13.46 -9.53
C ILE A 26 14.19 -13.15 -10.47
N GLN A 27 14.06 -13.86 -11.59
CA GLN A 27 12.98 -13.59 -12.54
C GLN A 27 11.59 -13.82 -11.92
N ASP A 28 11.41 -14.91 -11.18
CA ASP A 28 10.14 -15.24 -10.52
C ASP A 28 9.80 -14.23 -9.41
N GLU A 29 10.78 -13.83 -8.60
CA GLU A 29 10.59 -12.84 -7.54
C GLU A 29 10.28 -11.44 -8.12
N PHE A 30 11.00 -11.03 -9.17
CA PHE A 30 10.72 -9.79 -9.87
C PHE A 30 9.32 -9.78 -10.49
N VAL A 31 8.90 -10.87 -11.15
CA VAL A 31 7.54 -10.98 -11.71
C VAL A 31 6.48 -10.92 -10.61
N GLY A 32 6.70 -11.61 -9.48
CA GLY A 32 5.80 -11.57 -8.33
C GLY A 32 5.63 -10.17 -7.73
N ILE A 33 6.73 -9.43 -7.56
CA ILE A 33 6.71 -8.03 -7.09
C ILE A 33 6.03 -7.13 -8.11
N LEU A 34 6.36 -7.27 -9.39
CA LEU A 34 5.81 -6.43 -10.46
C LEU A 34 4.29 -6.61 -10.59
N SER A 35 3.80 -7.85 -10.55
CA SER A 35 2.36 -8.14 -10.59
C SER A 35 1.60 -7.50 -9.43
N ARG A 36 2.16 -7.57 -8.20
CA ARG A 36 1.57 -6.91 -7.02
C ARG A 36 1.60 -5.40 -7.14
N LEU A 37 2.71 -4.84 -7.62
CA LEU A 37 2.88 -3.40 -7.79
C LEU A 37 1.91 -2.84 -8.83
N ILE A 38 1.76 -3.51 -9.97
CA ILE A 38 0.82 -3.12 -11.03
C ILE A 38 -0.60 -3.11 -10.49
N LEU A 39 -1.02 -4.15 -9.75
CA LEU A 39 -2.34 -4.21 -9.15
C LEU A 39 -2.54 -3.09 -8.11
N LEU A 40 -1.55 -2.85 -7.25
CA LEU A 40 -1.59 -1.80 -6.24
C LEU A 40 -1.70 -0.40 -6.87
N VAL A 41 -0.91 -0.14 -7.92
CA VAL A 41 -0.94 1.12 -8.66
C VAL A 41 -2.26 1.28 -9.42
N ALA A 42 -2.79 0.21 -10.02
CA ALA A 42 -4.09 0.23 -10.68
C ALA A 42 -5.21 0.58 -9.69
N ILE A 43 -5.27 -0.09 -8.53
CA ILE A 43 -6.27 0.21 -7.50
C ILE A 43 -6.06 1.61 -6.93
N GLY A 44 -4.82 1.98 -6.61
CA GLY A 44 -4.48 3.28 -6.04
C GLY A 44 -4.80 4.44 -6.99
N SER A 45 -4.52 4.28 -8.28
CA SER A 45 -4.90 5.28 -9.29
C SER A 45 -6.41 5.39 -9.44
N MET A 46 -7.13 4.27 -9.50
CA MET A 46 -8.60 4.28 -9.60
C MET A 46 -9.24 4.97 -8.38
N LEU A 47 -8.75 4.69 -7.17
CA LEU A 47 -9.19 5.36 -5.94
C LEU A 47 -8.87 6.86 -5.96
N LEU A 48 -7.67 7.24 -6.41
CA LEU A 48 -7.28 8.65 -6.56
C LEU A 48 -8.21 9.39 -7.52
N LEU A 49 -8.55 8.77 -8.65
CA LEU A 49 -9.51 9.34 -9.61
C LEU A 49 -10.90 9.50 -8.98
N VAL A 50 -11.42 8.48 -8.31
CA VAL A 50 -12.72 8.57 -7.62
C VAL A 50 -12.72 9.69 -6.58
N PHE A 51 -11.66 9.78 -5.77
CA PHE A 51 -11.51 10.82 -4.77
C PHE A 51 -11.42 12.22 -5.38
N LEU A 52 -10.67 12.37 -6.47
CA LEU A 52 -10.58 13.62 -7.23
C LEU A 52 -11.96 14.02 -7.76
N PHE A 53 -12.68 13.10 -8.40
CA PHE A 53 -14.01 13.38 -8.93
C PHE A 53 -15.03 13.70 -7.84
N LEU A 54 -14.97 13.03 -6.68
CA LEU A 54 -15.79 13.38 -5.52
C LEU A 54 -15.50 14.79 -5.03
N SER A 55 -14.22 15.15 -4.91
CA SER A 55 -13.77 16.49 -4.50
C SER A 55 -14.26 17.57 -5.47
N LEU A 56 -14.09 17.34 -6.77
CA LEU A 56 -14.58 18.25 -7.81
C LEU A 56 -16.11 18.33 -7.79
N SER A 57 -16.80 17.20 -7.66
CA SER A 57 -18.26 17.16 -7.56
C SER A 57 -18.78 17.98 -6.38
N LEU A 58 -18.15 17.85 -5.20
CA LEU A 58 -18.46 18.68 -4.04
C LEU A 58 -18.20 20.17 -4.30
N ALA A 59 -17.08 20.52 -4.95
CA ALA A 59 -16.76 21.90 -5.31
C ALA A 59 -17.80 22.51 -6.25
N PHE A 60 -18.23 21.74 -7.26
CA PHE A 60 -19.27 22.16 -8.19
C PHE A 60 -20.65 22.25 -7.53
N PHE A 61 -20.99 21.31 -6.63
CA PHE A 61 -22.25 21.34 -5.89
C PHE A 61 -22.35 22.59 -5.00
N LEU A 62 -21.29 22.91 -4.24
CA LEU A 62 -21.24 24.13 -3.44
C LEU A 62 -21.19 25.40 -4.30
N SER A 63 -20.53 25.35 -5.46
CA SER A 63 -20.53 26.44 -6.44
C SER A 63 -21.93 26.76 -6.95
N GLN A 64 -22.76 25.74 -7.23
CA GLN A 64 -24.13 25.93 -7.70
C GLN A 64 -25.03 26.53 -6.62
N VAL A 65 -24.91 26.07 -5.37
CA VAL A 65 -25.68 26.62 -4.23
C VAL A 65 -25.36 28.08 -3.97
N THR A 66 -24.11 28.50 -4.22
CA THR A 66 -23.64 29.86 -3.92
C THR A 66 -23.75 30.83 -5.12
N LYS A 67 -24.25 30.37 -6.28
CA LYS A 67 -24.41 31.15 -7.53
C LYS A 67 -23.13 31.83 -8.07
N SER A 68 -21.95 31.48 -7.55
CA SER A 68 -20.66 32.03 -7.99
C SER A 68 -19.56 30.96 -7.99
N PRO A 69 -18.85 30.73 -9.11
CA PRO A 69 -17.82 29.68 -9.24
C PRO A 69 -16.71 29.76 -8.20
N TYR A 70 -16.35 30.98 -7.79
CA TYR A 70 -15.23 31.23 -6.90
C TYR A 70 -15.49 30.77 -5.46
N LEU A 71 -16.74 30.82 -5.00
CA LEU A 71 -17.09 30.48 -3.62
C LEU A 71 -17.14 28.96 -3.38
N GLY A 72 -17.53 28.18 -4.39
CA GLY A 72 -17.53 26.72 -4.29
C GLY A 72 -16.12 26.15 -4.10
N PHE A 73 -15.15 26.65 -4.86
CA PHE A 73 -13.74 26.29 -4.68
C PHE A 73 -13.14 26.83 -3.39
N LEU A 74 -13.55 28.03 -2.94
CA LEU A 74 -13.07 28.60 -1.68
C LEU A 74 -13.49 27.74 -0.47
N ILE A 75 -14.72 27.23 -0.45
CA ILE A 75 -15.20 26.39 0.65
C ILE A 75 -14.53 25.01 0.63
N VAL A 76 -14.31 24.41 -0.55
CA VAL A 76 -13.56 23.15 -0.65
C VAL A 76 -12.10 23.36 -0.23
N ALA A 77 -11.48 24.48 -0.61
CA ALA A 77 -10.15 24.86 -0.12
C ALA A 77 -10.13 25.03 1.41
N LEU A 78 -11.16 25.65 2.00
CA LEU A 78 -11.32 25.77 3.46
C LEU A 78 -11.52 24.40 4.13
N MET A 79 -12.26 23.48 3.50
CA MET A 79 -12.44 22.12 4.00
C MET A 79 -11.12 21.34 3.99
N TYR A 80 -10.37 21.38 2.90
CA TYR A 80 -9.03 20.78 2.85
C TYR A 80 -8.06 21.46 3.81
N PHE A 81 -8.14 22.78 3.95
CA PHE A 81 -7.34 23.53 4.93
C PHE A 81 -7.69 23.09 6.35
N LEU A 82 -8.97 22.85 6.66
CA LEU A 82 -9.42 22.36 7.97
C LEU A 82 -8.94 20.93 8.23
N VAL A 83 -8.98 20.04 7.22
CA VAL A 83 -8.41 18.68 7.32
C VAL A 83 -6.91 18.74 7.60
N VAL A 84 -6.16 19.57 6.86
CA VAL A 84 -4.72 19.76 7.07
C VAL A 84 -4.44 20.37 8.44
N LEU A 85 -5.23 21.36 8.86
CA LEU A 85 -5.13 21.98 10.18
C LEU A 85 -5.35 20.95 11.29
N VAL A 86 -6.39 20.11 11.18
CA VAL A 86 -6.63 18.98 12.10
C VAL A 86 -5.48 17.99 12.09
N MET A 87 -4.90 17.71 10.93
CA MET A 87 -3.76 16.79 10.81
C MET A 87 -2.48 17.35 11.43
N VAL A 88 -2.24 18.67 11.30
CA VAL A 88 -1.10 19.38 11.90
C VAL A 88 -1.27 19.51 13.41
N LEU A 89 -2.46 19.88 13.90
CA LEU A 89 -2.76 19.87 15.34
C LEU A 89 -2.67 18.45 15.93
N SER A 90 -3.12 17.44 15.17
CA SER A 90 -3.00 16.04 15.57
C SER A 90 -1.55 15.56 15.58
N ARG A 91 -0.68 16.07 14.70
CA ARG A 91 0.76 15.80 14.73
C ARG A 91 1.44 16.38 15.97
N ASP A 92 1.00 17.52 16.48
CA ASP A 92 1.58 18.15 17.67
C ASP A 92 1.15 17.44 18.97
N SER A 93 0.00 16.76 18.97
CA SER A 93 -0.36 15.88 20.06
C SER A 93 0.26 14.49 19.86
N LEU A 94 1.31 14.16 20.63
CA LEU A 94 1.76 12.79 20.91
C LEU A 94 0.61 11.79 21.21
N ARG A 95 -0.58 12.30 21.54
CA ARG A 95 -1.85 11.58 21.74
C ARG A 95 -2.43 10.93 20.48
N LEU A 96 -2.20 11.45 19.27
CA LEU A 96 -2.73 10.82 18.04
C LEU A 96 -1.97 9.51 17.75
N GLN A 97 -0.65 9.54 17.84
CA GLN A 97 0.17 8.33 17.66
C GLN A 97 -0.24 7.25 18.66
N GLN A 98 -0.43 7.61 19.93
CA GLN A 98 -0.93 6.70 20.96
C GLN A 98 -2.34 6.16 20.65
N ARG A 99 -3.28 7.03 20.21
CA ARG A 99 -4.64 6.58 19.87
C ARG A 99 -4.67 5.65 18.66
N VAL A 100 -3.83 5.87 17.66
CA VAL A 100 -3.72 4.99 16.49
C VAL A 100 -3.04 3.67 16.88
N GLU A 101 -1.99 3.70 17.69
CA GLU A 101 -1.40 2.47 18.23
C GLU A 101 -2.39 1.67 19.07
N ASP A 102 -3.20 2.33 19.91
CA ASP A 102 -4.21 1.67 20.75
C ASP A 102 -5.32 1.07 19.89
N LEU A 103 -5.83 1.80 18.88
CA LEU A 103 -6.84 1.28 17.95
C LEU A 103 -6.31 0.11 17.11
N LEU A 104 -5.04 0.15 16.68
CA LEU A 104 -4.44 -0.94 15.91
C LEU A 104 -4.18 -2.17 16.80
N LYS A 105 -3.73 -1.99 18.04
CA LYS A 105 -3.60 -3.08 19.01
C LYS A 105 -4.94 -3.74 19.27
N ASP A 106 -5.99 -2.95 19.48
CA ASP A 106 -7.34 -3.46 19.76
C ASP A 106 -7.91 -4.22 18.54
N PHE A 107 -7.68 -3.72 17.33
CA PHE A 107 -8.11 -4.37 16.09
C PHE A 107 -7.36 -5.69 15.83
N ILE A 108 -6.04 -5.72 16.06
CA ILE A 108 -5.22 -6.93 15.90
C ILE A 108 -5.58 -7.97 16.97
N PHE A 109 -5.78 -7.53 18.23
CA PHE A 109 -6.12 -8.42 19.34
C PHE A 109 -7.52 -9.02 19.15
N LYS A 110 -8.49 -8.23 18.68
CA LYS A 110 -9.83 -8.71 18.35
C LYS A 110 -9.83 -9.72 17.20
N ILE A 111 -8.99 -9.52 16.17
CA ILE A 111 -8.83 -10.49 15.07
C ILE A 111 -8.20 -11.80 15.55
N LYS A 112 -7.23 -11.73 16.48
CA LYS A 112 -6.60 -12.92 17.06
C LYS A 112 -7.57 -13.72 17.93
N SER A 113 -8.35 -13.03 18.78
CA SER A 113 -9.38 -13.65 19.64
C SER A 113 -10.46 -14.35 18.83
N ASN A 114 -10.95 -13.72 17.76
CA ASN A 114 -11.99 -14.31 16.90
C ASN A 114 -11.50 -15.57 16.15
N ARG A 115 -10.20 -15.69 15.88
CA ARG A 115 -9.63 -16.89 15.24
C ARG A 115 -9.43 -18.05 16.22
N GLU A 116 -9.13 -17.75 17.48
CA GLU A 116 -8.98 -18.78 18.53
C GLU A 116 -10.35 -19.36 18.95
N GLU A 117 -11.42 -18.56 18.96
CA GLU A 117 -12.78 -19.04 19.22
C GLU A 117 -13.35 -19.92 18.08
N GLU A 118 -12.96 -19.67 16.81
CA GLU A 118 -13.37 -20.52 15.67
C GLU A 118 -12.62 -21.87 15.59
N GLU A 119 -11.46 -22.01 16.26
CA GLU A 119 -10.69 -23.25 16.34
C GLU A 119 -11.11 -24.15 17.52
N ASP A 120 -11.66 -23.59 18.60
CA ASP A 120 -12.16 -24.35 19.77
C ASP A 120 -13.61 -24.87 19.61
N GLU A 121 -14.36 -24.40 18.60
CA GLU A 121 -15.71 -24.88 18.25
C GLU A 121 -15.75 -25.94 17.13
N GLN A 122 -14.60 -26.36 16.56
CA GLN A 122 -14.51 -27.41 15.53
C GLN A 122 -14.00 -28.77 16.04
#